data_AF-A0A821NT99-F1
#
_entry.id   AF-A0A821NT99-F1
#
_cell.length_a   1.000
_cell.length_b   1.000
_cell.length_c   1.000
_cell.angle_alpha   90.00
_cell.angle_beta   90.00
_cell.angle_gamma   90.00
#
_symmetry.space_group_name_H-M   'P 1'
#
loop_
_entity.id
_entity.type
_entity.pdbx_description
1 polymer ?
#
loop_
_entity_poly.entity_id
_entity_poly.type
_entity_poly.pdbx_seq_one_letter_code
_entity_poly.pdbx_strand_id
1 'polypeptide(L)'
;ALAQKGLPPNAKRAWKSLLDLANNAWFSIGDTATDMKWYTKRISIATIYRSAEIYMLRDQSPDKIESMNFLERHLGDFETMSTVRRSVSQSMSDTVQVASGLLTVVRTMTNRHK
;
A
#
# COMPACT_ATOMS: atom_id res chain seq x y z
N ALA A 1 -2.97 -26.35 12.87
CA ALA A 1 -3.92 -25.20 12.83
C ALA A 1 -3.91 -24.44 11.50
N LEU A 2 -2.75 -24.01 10.97
CA LEU A 2 -2.64 -23.30 9.68
C LEU A 2 -3.12 -24.10 8.47
N ALA A 3 -2.79 -25.41 8.42
CA ALA A 3 -3.27 -26.31 7.36
C ALA A 3 -4.81 -26.34 7.27
N GLN A 4 -5.52 -26.20 8.40
CA GLN A 4 -6.99 -26.22 8.44
C GLN A 4 -7.63 -24.92 7.95
N LYS A 5 -6.96 -23.77 8.11
CA LYS A 5 -7.37 -22.48 7.54
C LYS A 5 -7.10 -22.38 6.04
N GLY A 6 -6.16 -23.19 5.52
CA GLY A 6 -5.83 -23.29 4.10
C GLY A 6 -6.78 -24.16 3.27
N LEU A 7 -7.70 -24.90 3.90
CA LEU A 7 -8.71 -25.65 3.15
C LEU A 7 -9.61 -24.68 2.36
N PRO A 8 -9.89 -24.93 1.06
CA PRO A 8 -10.75 -24.10 0.22
C PRO A 8 -12.07 -23.64 0.88
N PRO A 9 -12.81 -24.50 1.61
CA PRO A 9 -14.04 -24.07 2.31
C PRO A 9 -13.80 -23.09 3.47
N ASN A 10 -12.63 -23.13 4.12
CA ASN A 10 -12.30 -22.26 5.25
C ASN A 10 -11.54 -20.99 4.83
N ALA A 11 -11.04 -20.95 3.60
CA ALA A 11 -10.23 -19.85 3.08
C ALA A 11 -10.96 -18.49 3.17
N LYS A 12 -12.26 -18.44 2.83
CA LYS A 12 -13.06 -17.20 2.94
C LYS A 12 -13.17 -16.71 4.38
N ARG A 13 -13.36 -17.62 5.33
CA ARG A 13 -13.49 -17.29 6.76
C ARG A 13 -12.15 -16.84 7.34
N ALA A 14 -11.05 -17.48 6.93
CA ALA A 14 -9.70 -17.08 7.28
C ALA A 14 -9.38 -15.68 6.74
N TRP A 15 -9.69 -15.40 5.48
CA TRP A 15 -9.53 -14.07 4.88
C TRP A 15 -10.34 -13.00 5.60
N LYS A 16 -11.61 -13.27 5.93
CA LYS A 16 -12.43 -12.32 6.70
C LYS A 16 -11.81 -12.01 8.06
N SER A 17 -11.40 -13.02 8.80
CA SER A 17 -10.75 -12.81 10.12
C SER A 17 -9.45 -12.00 10.02
N LEU A 18 -8.71 -12.15 8.92
CA LEU A 18 -7.47 -11.42 8.67
C LEU A 18 -7.73 -9.96 8.29
N LEU A 19 -8.79 -9.70 7.51
CA LEU A 19 -9.23 -8.33 7.21
C LEU A 19 -9.79 -7.62 8.44
N ASP A 20 -10.52 -8.31 9.31
CA ASP A 20 -11.01 -7.76 10.58
C ASP A 20 -9.84 -7.41 11.51
N LEU A 21 -8.81 -8.27 11.58
CA LEU A 21 -7.57 -7.98 12.33
C LEU A 21 -6.84 -6.75 11.77
N ALA A 22 -6.67 -6.68 10.44
CA ALA A 22 -6.05 -5.54 9.78
C ALA A 22 -6.84 -4.25 10.01
N ASN A 23 -8.17 -4.33 10.03
CA ASN A 23 -9.01 -3.19 10.35
C ASN A 23 -8.82 -2.70 11.78
N ASN A 24 -8.77 -3.62 12.75
CA ASN A 24 -8.53 -3.27 14.16
C ASN A 24 -7.15 -2.62 14.35
N ALA A 25 -6.12 -3.11 13.66
CA ALA A 25 -4.78 -2.52 13.70
C ALA A 25 -4.76 -1.07 13.20
N TRP A 26 -5.43 -0.77 12.08
CA TRP A 26 -5.55 0.60 11.57
C TRP A 26 -6.43 1.49 12.45
N PHE A 27 -7.49 0.93 13.04
CA PHE A 27 -8.34 1.64 13.99
C PHE A 27 -7.56 2.09 15.23
N SER A 28 -6.65 1.25 15.74
CA SER A 28 -5.76 1.61 16.85
C SER A 28 -4.79 2.74 16.53
N ILE A 29 -4.46 2.96 15.25
CA ILE A 29 -3.59 4.04 14.77
C ILE A 29 -4.40 5.33 14.51
N GLY A 30 -5.73 5.31 14.69
CA GLY A 30 -6.62 6.47 14.51
C GLY A 30 -6.86 6.84 13.04
N ASP A 31 -6.54 5.95 12.11
CA ASP A 31 -6.68 6.22 10.68
C ASP A 31 -8.13 6.00 10.20
N THR A 32 -8.77 7.07 9.72
CA THR A 32 -10.15 7.05 9.21
C THR A 32 -10.20 7.26 7.69
N ALA A 33 -9.23 6.72 6.94
CA ALA A 33 -9.27 6.80 5.48
C ALA A 33 -10.47 6.01 4.93
N THR A 34 -11.35 6.63 4.14
CA THR A 34 -12.57 6.00 3.59
C THR A 34 -12.51 5.71 2.07
N ASP A 35 -11.48 6.23 1.39
CA ASP A 35 -11.33 6.12 -0.08
C ASP A 35 -10.44 4.92 -0.49
N MET A 36 -9.95 4.89 -1.74
CA MET A 36 -8.98 3.89 -2.23
C MET A 36 -7.80 3.62 -1.28
N LYS A 37 -7.40 4.62 -0.49
CA LYS A 37 -6.37 4.50 0.56
C LYS A 37 -6.73 3.42 1.59
N TRP A 38 -8.01 3.25 1.93
CA TRP A 38 -8.50 2.24 2.86
C TRP A 38 -8.25 0.81 2.40
N TYR A 39 -8.53 0.51 1.13
CA TYR A 39 -8.29 -0.82 0.55
C TYR A 39 -6.79 -1.13 0.49
N THR A 40 -5.98 -0.17 0.02
CA THR A 40 -4.52 -0.34 -0.05
C THR A 40 -3.92 -0.59 1.33
N LYS A 41 -4.36 0.13 2.36
CA LYS A 41 -3.90 -0.03 3.75
C LYS A 41 -4.24 -1.39 4.34
N ARG A 42 -5.44 -1.92 4.10
CA ARG A 42 -5.83 -3.24 4.61
C ARG A 42 -5.12 -4.36 3.86
N ILE A 43 -4.94 -4.24 2.55
CA ILE A 43 -4.17 -5.19 1.75
C ILE A 43 -2.71 -5.18 2.17
N SER A 44 -2.11 -4.01 2.47
CA SER A 44 -0.71 -3.93 2.91
C SER A 44 -0.49 -4.65 4.24
N ILE A 45 -1.27 -4.34 5.29
CA ILE A 45 -1.17 -5.04 6.58
C ILE A 45 -1.44 -6.54 6.42
N ALA A 46 -2.46 -6.92 5.64
CA ALA A 46 -2.77 -8.31 5.37
C ALA A 46 -1.57 -9.05 4.72
N THR A 47 -0.91 -8.39 3.77
CA THR A 47 0.24 -8.92 3.04
C THR A 47 1.45 -9.04 3.97
N ILE A 48 1.77 -8.00 4.75
CA ILE A 48 2.87 -7.99 5.71
C ILE A 48 2.67 -9.07 6.77
N TYR A 49 1.48 -9.17 7.34
CA TYR A 49 1.17 -10.19 8.34
C TYR A 49 1.34 -11.60 7.77
N ARG A 50 0.82 -11.82 6.56
CA ARG A 50 0.89 -13.15 5.93
C ARG A 50 2.31 -13.51 5.49
N SER A 51 3.08 -12.56 4.99
CA SER A 51 4.48 -12.79 4.63
C SER A 51 5.33 -13.07 5.87
N ALA A 52 5.13 -12.30 6.95
CA ALA A 52 5.78 -12.53 8.24
C ALA A 52 5.43 -13.91 8.83
N GLU A 53 4.16 -14.32 8.76
CA GLU A 53 3.74 -15.65 9.22
C GLU A 53 4.41 -16.77 8.44
N ILE A 54 4.53 -16.65 7.10
CA ILE A 54 5.24 -17.64 6.27
C ILE A 54 6.74 -17.65 6.58
N TYR A 55 7.32 -16.48 6.81
CA TYR A 55 8.74 -16.35 7.14
C TYR A 55 9.05 -16.98 8.50
N MET A 56 8.20 -16.75 9.50
CA MET A 56 8.28 -17.34 10.84
C MET A 56 8.20 -18.87 10.86
N LEU A 57 7.65 -19.51 9.83
CA LEU A 57 7.62 -20.98 9.71
C LEU A 57 8.96 -21.56 9.27
N ARG A 58 9.77 -20.75 8.59
CA ARG A 58 11.11 -21.13 8.10
C ARG A 58 12.22 -20.68 9.03
N ASP A 59 11.91 -19.75 9.93
CA ASP A 59 12.86 -19.17 10.86
C ASP A 59 13.18 -20.14 12.02
N GLN A 60 14.45 -20.55 12.10
CA GLN A 60 15.02 -21.34 13.19
C GLN A 60 15.95 -20.51 14.10
N SER A 61 16.00 -19.18 13.91
CA SER A 61 16.88 -18.32 14.71
C SER A 61 16.40 -18.24 16.17
N PRO A 62 17.31 -18.01 17.13
CA PRO A 62 16.94 -17.64 18.49
C PRO A 62 16.02 -16.42 18.45
N ASP A 63 14.95 -16.45 19.24
CA ASP A 63 13.96 -15.38 19.41
C ASP A 63 13.32 -14.83 18.11
N LYS A 64 13.46 -15.54 16.97
CA LYS A 64 12.92 -15.13 15.66
C LYS A 64 13.36 -13.73 15.22
N ILE A 65 14.59 -13.35 15.56
CA ILE A 65 15.20 -12.06 15.22
C ILE A 65 15.15 -11.82 13.70
N GLU A 66 15.38 -12.84 12.88
CA GLU A 66 15.32 -12.71 11.41
C GLU A 66 13.92 -12.38 10.90
N SER A 67 12.88 -12.93 11.52
CA SER A 67 11.50 -12.58 11.22
C SER A 67 11.16 -11.13 11.60
N MET A 68 11.71 -10.62 12.72
CA MET A 68 11.50 -9.22 13.12
C MET A 68 12.23 -8.25 12.20
N ASN A 69 13.47 -8.56 11.83
CA ASN A 69 14.21 -7.79 10.84
C ASN A 69 13.50 -7.76 9.47
N PHE A 70 12.89 -8.88 9.05
CA PHE A 70 12.07 -8.94 7.83
C PHE A 70 10.85 -8.02 7.93
N LEU A 71 10.16 -8.03 9.08
CA LEU A 71 9.00 -7.18 9.34
C LEU A 71 9.37 -5.69 9.27
N GLU A 72 10.46 -5.27 9.91
CA GLU A 72 10.92 -3.88 9.93
C GLU A 72 11.25 -3.36 8.52
N ARG A 73 11.93 -4.16 7.70
CA ARG A 73 12.22 -3.81 6.29
C ARG A 73 10.93 -3.58 5.51
N HIS A 74 9.94 -4.46 5.66
CA HIS A 74 8.65 -4.36 4.97
C HIS A 74 7.83 -3.14 5.42
N LEU A 75 7.95 -2.72 6.68
CA LEU A 75 7.36 -1.47 7.16
C LEU A 75 8.04 -0.25 6.51
N GLY A 76 9.37 -0.24 6.42
CA GLY A 76 10.11 0.81 5.71
C GLY A 76 9.79 0.89 4.21
N ASP A 77 9.61 -0.25 3.55
CA ASP A 77 9.19 -0.33 2.15
C ASP A 77 7.79 0.28 1.93
N PHE A 78 6.88 0.15 2.91
CA PHE A 78 5.55 0.75 2.83
C PHE A 78 5.60 2.28 2.90
N GLU A 79 6.46 2.84 3.77
CA GLU A 79 6.62 4.29 3.90
C GLU A 79 7.22 4.91 2.63
N THR A 80 8.26 4.28 2.08
CA THR A 80 8.91 4.73 0.85
C THR A 80 7.95 4.65 -0.34
N MET A 81 7.20 3.55 -0.50
CA MET A 81 6.17 3.40 -1.53
C MET A 81 5.11 4.51 -1.47
N SER A 82 4.68 4.90 -0.27
CA SER A 82 3.70 5.96 -0.06
C SER A 82 4.22 7.35 -0.45
N THR A 83 5.53 7.56 -0.34
CA THR A 83 6.23 8.80 -0.69
C THR A 83 6.49 8.86 -2.20
N VAL A 84 6.99 7.76 -2.77
CA VAL A 84 7.23 7.62 -4.21
C VAL A 84 5.97 7.90 -5.02
N ARG A 85 4.81 7.36 -4.61
CA ARG A 85 3.53 7.62 -5.29
C ARG A 85 3.15 9.10 -5.28
N ARG A 86 3.42 9.81 -4.18
CA ARG A 86 3.14 11.25 -4.09
C ARG A 86 4.07 12.04 -5.00
N SER A 87 5.37 11.75 -4.96
CA SER A 87 6.36 12.44 -5.80
C SER A 87 6.07 12.28 -7.30
N VAL A 88 5.76 11.06 -7.76
CA VAL A 88 5.42 10.80 -9.16
C VAL A 88 4.14 11.53 -9.58
N SER A 89 3.09 11.47 -8.75
CA SER A 89 1.83 12.17 -9.03
C SER A 89 2.02 13.69 -9.13
N GLN A 90 2.90 14.26 -8.31
CA GLN A 90 3.13 15.70 -8.26
C GLN A 90 3.93 16.16 -9.48
N SER A 91 5.01 15.46 -9.84
CA SER A 91 5.79 15.76 -11.05
C SER A 91 4.98 15.63 -12.35
N MET A 92 4.05 14.68 -12.41
CA MET A 92 3.16 14.52 -13.57
C MET A 92 2.16 15.68 -13.69
N SER A 93 1.57 16.12 -12.56
CA SER A 93 0.66 17.28 -12.53
C SER A 93 1.35 18.55 -13.00
N ASP A 94 2.56 18.81 -12.48
CA ASP A 94 3.32 20.02 -12.78
C ASP A 94 3.72 20.08 -14.26
N THR A 95 4.12 18.95 -14.85
CA THR A 95 4.48 18.86 -16.28
C THR A 95 3.26 19.07 -17.19
N VAL A 96 2.11 18.49 -16.83
CA VAL A 96 0.86 18.64 -17.60
C VAL A 96 0.35 20.08 -17.56
N GLN A 97 0.44 20.74 -16.39
CA GLN A 97 0.05 22.16 -16.27
C GLN A 97 0.94 23.06 -17.12
N VAL A 98 2.26 22.90 -17.10
CA VAL A 98 3.18 23.70 -17.93
C VAL A 98 2.93 23.49 -19.42
N ALA A 99 2.72 22.23 -19.85
CA ALA A 99 2.40 21.91 -21.24
C ALA A 99 1.07 22.55 -21.69
N SER A 100 0.04 22.50 -20.84
CA SER A 100 -1.26 23.12 -21.13
C SER A 100 -1.19 24.66 -21.18
N GLY A 101 -0.34 25.26 -20.35
CA GLY A 101 -0.08 26.70 -20.34
C GLY A 101 0.59 27.16 -21.63
N LEU A 102 1.63 26.44 -22.08
CA LEU A 102 2.29 26.70 -23.36
C LEU A 102 1.34 26.54 -24.54
N LEU A 103 0.51 25.49 -24.55
CA LEU A 103 -0.51 25.28 -25.58
C LEU A 103 -1.53 26.42 -25.61
N THR A 104 -1.91 26.97 -24.46
CA THR A 104 -2.83 28.10 -24.37
C THR A 104 -2.19 29.37 -24.94
N VAL A 105 -0.93 29.65 -24.61
CA VAL A 105 -0.21 30.81 -25.15
C VAL A 105 -0.07 30.70 -26.67
N VAL A 106 0.34 29.54 -27.18
CA VAL A 106 0.45 29.28 -28.63
C VAL A 106 -0.90 29.44 -29.32
N ARG A 107 -1.96 28.83 -28.78
CA ARG A 107 -3.32 28.93 -29.34
C ARG A 107 -3.84 30.38 -29.35
N THR A 108 -3.54 31.17 -28.33
CA THR A 108 -3.94 32.59 -28.25
C THR A 108 -3.16 33.46 -29.26
N MET A 109 -1.87 33.18 -29.47
CA MET A 109 -1.04 33.87 -30.45
C MET A 109 -1.50 33.60 -31.90
N THR A 110 -1.85 32.35 -32.22
CA THR A 110 -2.33 31.97 -33.57
C THR A 110 -3.73 32.53 -33.87
N ASN A 111 -4.61 32.64 -32.88
CA ASN A 111 -5.96 33.17 -33.08
C ASN A 111 -6.03 34.70 -33.23
N ARG A 112 -4.92 35.42 -32.94
CA ARG A 112 -4.82 36.88 -33.09
C ARG A 112 -4.40 37.34 -34.50
N HIS A 113 -4.02 36.40 -35.36
CA HIS A 113 -3.52 36.65 -36.72
C HIS A 113 -4.52 36.29 -37.84
N LYS A 114 -5.77 35.95 -37.49
CA LYS A 114 -6.93 35.93 -38.39
C LYS A 114 -7.85 37.09 -38.04
#